data_AF-V4P6V0-F1
#
_entry.id   AF-V4P6V0-F1
#
_cell.length_a   1.000
_cell.length_b   1.000
_cell.length_c   1.000
_cell.angle_alpha   90.00
_cell.angle_beta   90.00
_cell.angle_gamma   90.00
#
_symmetry.space_group_name_H-M   'P 1'
#
loop_
_entity.id
_entity.type
_entity.pdbx_description
1 polymer ?
#
loop_
_entity_poly.entity_id
_entity_poly.type
_entity_poly.pdbx_seq_one_letter_code
_entity_poly.pdbx_strand_id
1 'polypeptide(L)'
;MRKYLLALAGLTVATSAAALPVYLDDRSTPQSLIQSYYNAINRGELARAYTYYERDYLPEFQKWAKGYENTREVWVVTGKATSDPGAGNIYYNLPVAVQSVSKDGTKEVFAGCYVLHITNYGMQIQPPYQPMTIRSGKLVKTNKSVKQAVPKTCQP
;
A
#
# COMPACT_ATOMS: atom_id res chain seq x y z
N MET A 1 23.77 -59.05 27.18
CA MET A 1 22.60 -58.29 26.66
C MET A 1 22.98 -56.81 26.64
N ARG A 2 23.28 -56.25 25.46
CA ARG A 2 23.83 -54.88 25.30
C ARG A 2 22.66 -53.93 25.04
N LYS A 3 22.38 -53.04 26.00
CA LYS A 3 21.27 -52.07 25.93
C LYS A 3 21.65 -50.96 24.94
N TYR A 4 20.91 -50.84 23.83
CA TYR A 4 21.03 -49.71 22.90
C TYR A 4 20.16 -48.56 23.42
N LEU A 5 20.79 -47.44 23.77
CA LEU A 5 20.14 -46.16 24.04
C LEU A 5 19.97 -45.43 22.71
N LEU A 6 18.75 -45.40 22.17
CA LEU A 6 18.36 -44.55 21.04
C LEU A 6 18.16 -43.12 21.56
N ALA A 7 19.08 -42.22 21.21
CA ALA A 7 18.90 -40.79 21.40
C ALA A 7 18.00 -40.24 20.29
N LEU A 8 16.78 -39.80 20.64
CA LEU A 8 15.94 -39.02 19.72
C LEU A 8 16.53 -37.61 19.61
N ALA A 9 17.13 -37.30 18.45
CA ALA A 9 17.47 -35.94 18.08
C ALA A 9 16.18 -35.21 17.66
N GLY A 10 15.69 -34.31 18.51
CA GLY A 10 14.57 -33.43 18.16
C GLY A 10 15.01 -32.40 17.12
N LEU A 11 14.48 -32.46 15.91
CA LEU A 11 14.62 -31.39 14.92
C LEU A 11 13.77 -30.18 15.37
N THR A 12 14.42 -29.13 15.86
CA THR A 12 13.79 -27.83 16.01
C THR A 12 13.65 -27.19 14.63
N VAL A 13 12.42 -27.12 14.10
CA VAL A 13 12.12 -26.34 12.91
C VAL A 13 12.14 -24.86 13.31
N ALA A 14 13.19 -24.13 12.92
CA ALA A 14 13.22 -22.69 13.07
C ALA A 14 12.24 -22.06 12.08
N THR A 15 11.10 -21.57 12.56
CA THR A 15 10.20 -20.73 11.78
C THR A 15 10.91 -19.41 11.47
N SER A 16 11.35 -19.23 10.23
CA SER A 16 11.86 -17.94 9.77
C SER A 16 10.72 -16.92 9.80
N ALA A 17 10.77 -15.97 10.73
CA ALA A 17 9.95 -14.77 10.66
C ALA A 17 10.30 -14.03 9.37
N ALA A 18 9.31 -13.78 8.51
CA ALA A 18 9.54 -12.98 7.31
C ALA A 18 10.05 -11.59 7.74
N ALA A 19 11.23 -11.20 7.23
CA ALA A 19 11.77 -9.89 7.51
C ALA A 19 10.83 -8.81 6.96
N LEU A 20 10.58 -7.77 7.76
CA LEU A 20 9.78 -6.63 7.31
C LEU A 20 10.46 -5.99 6.08
N PRO A 21 9.69 -5.50 5.09
CA PRO A 21 10.26 -4.78 3.98
C PRO A 21 11.00 -3.53 4.48
N VAL A 22 12.07 -3.14 3.80
CA VAL A 22 12.85 -1.93 4.12
C VAL A 22 11.91 -0.73 4.20
N TYR A 23 12.10 0.12 5.21
CA TYR A 23 11.27 1.32 5.39
C TYR A 23 11.35 2.22 4.15
N LEU A 24 10.20 2.63 3.64
CA LEU A 24 10.07 3.56 2.52
C LEU A 24 9.02 4.62 2.86
N ASP A 25 9.43 5.89 2.84
CA ASP A 25 8.54 7.05 2.93
C ASP A 25 8.98 8.11 1.93
N ASP A 26 8.41 8.02 0.72
CA ASP A 26 8.69 8.93 -0.39
C ASP A 26 7.37 9.43 -0.99
N ARG A 27 7.13 10.74 -0.83
CA ARG A 27 5.94 11.43 -1.34
C ARG A 27 6.25 12.31 -2.56
N SER A 28 7.40 12.08 -3.21
CA SER A 28 7.90 12.92 -4.31
C SER A 28 7.20 12.66 -5.63
N THR A 29 6.69 11.44 -5.84
CA THR A 29 5.94 11.06 -7.05
C THR A 29 4.68 10.29 -6.69
N PRO A 30 3.65 10.26 -7.57
CA PRO A 30 2.45 9.46 -7.33
C PRO A 30 2.76 7.97 -7.09
N GLN A 31 3.69 7.41 -7.86
CA GLN A 31 4.10 6.01 -7.74
C GLN A 31 4.80 5.75 -6.41
N SER A 32 5.78 6.59 -6.04
CA SER A 32 6.49 6.47 -4.77
C SER A 32 5.55 6.59 -3.58
N LEU A 33 4.57 7.49 -3.64
CA LEU A 33 3.58 7.69 -2.58
C LEU A 33 2.73 6.43 -2.36
N ILE A 34 2.18 5.83 -3.42
CA ILE A 34 1.42 4.58 -3.29
C ILE A 34 2.30 3.39 -2.86
N GLN A 35 3.56 3.34 -3.31
CA GLN A 35 4.52 2.33 -2.85
C GLN A 35 4.83 2.48 -1.35
N SER A 36 5.01 3.72 -0.87
CA SER A 36 5.24 4.03 0.54
C SER A 36 4.02 3.71 1.41
N TYR A 37 2.82 3.99 0.89
CA TYR A 37 1.55 3.62 1.52
C TYR A 37 1.43 2.11 1.75
N TYR A 38 1.65 1.29 0.72
CA TYR A 38 1.60 -0.17 0.88
C TYR A 38 2.80 -0.73 1.64
N ASN A 39 3.96 -0.08 1.61
CA ASN A 39 5.07 -0.39 2.51
C ASN A 39 4.65 -0.24 3.98
N ALA A 40 4.00 0.86 4.35
CA ALA A 40 3.50 1.08 5.70
C ALA A 40 2.47 0.02 6.11
N ILE A 41 1.55 -0.35 5.21
CA ILE A 41 0.59 -1.45 5.45
C ILE A 41 1.32 -2.77 5.70
N ASN A 42 2.27 -3.14 4.84
CA ASN A 42 3.04 -4.39 4.96
C ASN A 42 3.91 -4.45 6.22
N ARG A 43 4.27 -3.29 6.78
CA ARG A 43 4.99 -3.19 8.06
C ARG A 43 4.06 -3.16 9.28
N GLY A 44 2.74 -3.18 9.08
CA GLY A 44 1.74 -3.03 10.15
C GLY A 44 1.68 -1.61 10.73
N GLU A 45 2.33 -0.63 10.10
CA GLU A 45 2.43 0.75 10.56
C GLU A 45 1.20 1.55 10.12
N LEU A 46 0.02 1.10 10.54
CA LEU A 46 -1.27 1.63 10.06
C LEU A 46 -1.45 3.12 10.37
N ALA A 47 -0.92 3.60 11.51
CA ALA A 47 -0.93 5.03 11.82
C ALA A 47 -0.16 5.84 10.75
N ARG A 48 1.02 5.36 10.32
CA ARG A 48 1.78 5.98 9.22
C ARG A 48 1.00 5.93 7.92
N ALA A 49 0.45 4.75 7.57
CA ALA A 49 -0.34 4.58 6.36
C ALA A 49 -1.54 5.55 6.29
N TYR A 50 -2.23 5.77 7.41
CA TYR A 50 -3.35 6.69 7.52
C TYR A 50 -2.96 8.14 7.17
N THR A 51 -1.74 8.58 7.53
CA THR A 51 -1.25 9.94 7.23
C THR A 51 -0.91 10.20 5.77
N TYR A 52 -0.91 9.17 4.91
CA TYR A 52 -0.76 9.39 3.47
C TYR A 52 -2.04 9.92 2.84
N TYR A 53 -3.20 9.67 3.46
CA TYR A 53 -4.45 10.23 2.99
C TYR A 53 -4.66 11.67 3.46
N GLU A 54 -5.37 12.43 2.65
CA GLU A 54 -5.94 13.71 3.05
C GLU A 54 -7.01 13.46 4.14
N ARG A 55 -6.95 14.21 5.24
CA ARG A 55 -7.68 13.89 6.49
C ARG A 55 -9.18 13.71 6.30
N ASP A 56 -9.80 14.52 5.45
CA ASP A 56 -11.26 14.56 5.29
C ASP A 56 -11.79 13.46 4.35
N TYR A 57 -10.91 12.59 3.83
CA TYR A 57 -11.24 11.57 2.82
C TYR A 57 -11.20 10.14 3.35
N LEU A 58 -10.90 9.95 4.64
CA LEU A 58 -10.97 8.65 5.30
C LEU A 58 -12.00 8.66 6.43
N PRO A 59 -12.63 7.51 6.72
CA PRO A 59 -13.34 7.35 7.98
C PRO A 59 -12.34 7.37 9.15
N GLU A 60 -12.86 7.60 10.36
CA GLU A 60 -12.09 7.53 11.62
C GLU A 60 -11.07 6.39 11.66
N PHE A 61 -9.89 6.66 12.21
CA PHE A 61 -8.72 5.78 12.14
C PHE A 61 -9.04 4.32 12.49
N GLN A 62 -9.77 4.07 13.59
CA GLN A 62 -10.11 2.70 14.01
C GLN A 62 -10.98 1.96 12.98
N LYS A 63 -11.95 2.66 12.38
CA LYS A 63 -12.83 2.11 11.35
C LYS A 63 -12.05 1.82 10.06
N TRP A 64 -11.15 2.71 9.68
CA TRP A 64 -10.26 2.50 8.54
C TRP A 64 -9.28 1.34 8.77
N ALA A 65 -8.62 1.32 9.93
CA ALA A 65 -7.60 0.32 10.28
C ALA A 65 -8.19 -1.10 10.35
N LYS A 66 -9.46 -1.24 10.75
CA LYS A 66 -10.17 -2.53 10.75
C LYS A 66 -10.21 -3.18 9.36
N GLY A 67 -10.21 -2.40 8.28
CA GLY A 67 -10.14 -2.93 6.91
C GLY A 67 -8.87 -3.73 6.61
N TYR A 68 -7.80 -3.56 7.40
CA TYR A 68 -6.52 -4.23 7.23
C TYR A 68 -6.29 -5.37 8.24
N GLU A 69 -7.26 -5.67 9.12
CA GLU A 69 -7.07 -6.64 10.23
C GLU A 69 -6.65 -8.04 9.75
N ASN A 70 -7.12 -8.45 8.57
CA ASN A 70 -6.84 -9.75 7.96
C ASN A 70 -5.75 -9.69 6.89
N THR A 71 -5.18 -8.52 6.63
CA THR A 71 -4.12 -8.35 5.63
C THR A 71 -2.80 -8.88 6.18
N ARG A 72 -2.14 -9.74 5.42
CA ARG A 72 -0.77 -10.21 5.69
C ARG A 72 0.24 -9.45 4.86
N GLU A 73 -0.05 -9.28 3.58
CA GLU A 73 0.87 -8.67 2.63
C GLU A 73 0.11 -8.09 1.44
N VAL A 74 0.62 -6.99 0.91
CA VAL A 74 0.08 -6.32 -0.26
C VAL A 74 1.19 -6.03 -1.26
N TRP A 75 0.97 -6.46 -2.50
CA TRP A 75 1.85 -6.16 -3.62
C TRP A 75 1.18 -5.15 -4.53
N VAL A 76 1.85 -4.05 -4.87
CA VAL A 76 1.32 -3.03 -5.78
C VAL A 76 2.15 -2.95 -7.05
N VAL A 77 1.45 -2.85 -8.18
CA VAL A 77 2.02 -2.51 -9.49
C VAL A 77 1.34 -1.23 -9.95
N THR A 78 2.14 -0.24 -10.33
CA THR A 78 1.67 1.08 -10.76
C THR A 78 1.81 1.22 -12.27
N GLY A 79 0.86 1.93 -12.88
CA GLY A 79 0.95 2.42 -14.24
C GLY A 79 1.66 3.78 -14.30
N LYS A 80 1.47 4.47 -15.42
CA LYS A 80 1.92 5.86 -15.58
C LYS A 80 0.86 6.80 -15.02
N ALA A 81 1.25 7.68 -14.11
CA ALA A 81 0.37 8.75 -13.63
C ALA A 81 0.07 9.76 -14.75
N THR A 82 -1.16 10.26 -14.78
CA THR A 82 -1.53 11.46 -15.54
C THR A 82 -1.74 12.62 -14.59
N SER A 83 -1.31 13.81 -14.97
CA SER A 83 -1.46 15.04 -14.17
C SER A 83 -2.64 15.85 -14.71
N ASP A 84 -3.42 16.41 -13.80
CA ASP A 84 -4.50 17.37 -14.05
C ASP A 84 -4.26 18.62 -13.18
N PRO A 85 -3.55 19.63 -13.72
CA PRO A 85 -3.27 20.85 -13.00
C PRO A 85 -4.53 21.73 -12.92
N GLY A 86 -4.92 22.10 -11.71
CA GLY A 86 -5.96 23.10 -11.42
C GLY A 86 -5.36 24.41 -10.90
N ALA A 87 -6.20 25.42 -10.68
CA ALA A 87 -5.78 26.69 -10.08
C ALA A 87 -5.13 26.45 -8.70
N GLY A 88 -3.80 26.52 -8.65
CA GLY A 88 -2.99 26.31 -7.44
C GLY A 88 -2.92 24.88 -6.91
N ASN A 89 -3.44 23.91 -7.64
CA ASN A 89 -3.52 22.51 -7.23
C ASN A 89 -3.02 21.61 -8.34
N ILE A 90 -2.46 20.46 -7.98
CA ILE A 90 -2.10 19.43 -8.93
C ILE A 90 -2.76 18.13 -8.48
N TYR A 91 -3.60 17.58 -9.35
CA TYR A 91 -4.17 16.26 -9.16
C TYR A 91 -3.42 15.26 -10.04
N TYR A 92 -3.20 14.06 -9.51
CA TYR A 92 -2.65 12.95 -10.28
C TYR A 92 -3.63 11.79 -10.26
N ASN A 93 -3.87 11.22 -11.43
CA ASN A 93 -4.58 9.95 -11.55
C ASN A 93 -3.55 8.85 -11.80
N LEU A 94 -3.47 7.88 -10.88
CA LEU A 94 -2.53 6.78 -10.97
C LEU A 94 -3.27 5.45 -11.14
N PRO A 95 -3.15 4.78 -12.31
CA PRO A 95 -3.61 3.41 -12.48
C PRO A 95 -2.78 2.48 -11.61
N VAL A 96 -3.45 1.56 -10.90
CA VAL A 96 -2.77 0.56 -10.07
C VAL A 96 -3.45 -0.80 -10.18
N ALA A 97 -2.68 -1.84 -9.90
CA ALA A 97 -3.18 -3.14 -9.50
C ALA A 97 -2.53 -3.56 -8.19
N VAL A 98 -3.31 -4.22 -7.35
CA VAL A 98 -2.95 -4.56 -5.98
C VAL A 98 -3.30 -6.02 -5.77
N GLN A 99 -2.33 -6.82 -5.34
CA GLN A 99 -2.58 -8.18 -4.85
C GLN A 99 -2.56 -8.16 -3.33
N SER A 100 -3.71 -8.37 -2.71
CA SER A 100 -3.82 -8.59 -1.27
C SER A 100 -3.65 -10.07 -0.97
N VAL A 101 -2.87 -10.36 0.07
CA VAL A 101 -2.73 -11.69 0.64
C VAL A 101 -3.22 -11.63 2.07
N SER A 102 -4.26 -12.40 2.35
CA SER A 102 -4.84 -12.50 3.68
C SER A 102 -4.01 -13.40 4.60
N LYS A 103 -4.21 -13.28 5.91
CA LYS A 103 -3.53 -14.11 6.93
C LYS A 103 -3.75 -15.61 6.74
N ASP A 104 -4.93 -16.00 6.24
CA ASP A 104 -5.29 -17.38 5.87
C ASP A 104 -4.63 -17.86 4.56
N GLY A 105 -3.92 -16.97 3.85
CA GLY A 105 -3.27 -17.26 2.56
C GLY A 105 -4.12 -16.99 1.33
N THR A 106 -5.38 -16.57 1.48
CA THR A 106 -6.25 -16.18 0.36
C THR A 106 -5.62 -15.01 -0.41
N LYS A 107 -5.60 -15.12 -1.75
CA LYS A 107 -5.06 -14.09 -2.65
C LYS A 107 -6.18 -13.46 -3.46
N GLU A 108 -6.22 -12.14 -3.46
CA GLU A 108 -7.18 -11.37 -4.24
C GLU A 108 -6.46 -10.25 -4.99
N VAL A 109 -6.86 -10.01 -6.25
CA VAL A 109 -6.31 -8.93 -7.05
C VAL A 109 -7.40 -7.88 -7.25
N PHE A 110 -7.03 -6.62 -7.02
CA PHE A 110 -7.86 -5.45 -7.24
C PHE A 110 -7.16 -4.52 -8.22
N ALA A 111 -7.91 -3.85 -9.08
CA ALA A 111 -7.38 -2.89 -10.03
C ALA A 111 -8.27 -1.67 -10.15
N GLY A 112 -7.66 -0.53 -10.46
CA GLY A 112 -8.38 0.73 -10.60
C GLY A 112 -7.43 1.90 -10.47
N CYS A 113 -7.91 2.98 -9.85
CA CYS A 113 -7.19 4.25 -9.83
C CYS A 113 -7.15 4.90 -8.47
N TYR A 114 -6.01 5.52 -8.18
CA TYR A 114 -5.84 6.48 -7.11
C TYR A 114 -5.91 7.90 -7.67
N VAL A 115 -6.55 8.78 -6.91
CA VAL A 115 -6.45 10.24 -7.08
C VAL A 115 -5.53 10.74 -5.98
N LEU A 116 -4.44 11.38 -6.38
CA LEU A 116 -3.49 12.01 -5.49
C LEU A 116 -3.54 13.52 -5.68
N HIS A 117 -3.16 14.27 -4.65
CA HIS A 117 -3.29 15.71 -4.64
C HIS A 117 -2.08 16.35 -3.97
N ILE A 118 -1.69 17.50 -4.48
CA ILE A 118 -0.77 18.43 -3.82
C ILE A 118 -1.14 19.86 -4.20
N THR A 119 -1.07 20.79 -3.25
CA THR A 119 -1.03 22.21 -3.56
C THR A 119 0.22 22.51 -4.39
N ASN A 120 0.09 23.30 -5.45
CA ASN A 120 1.20 23.63 -6.34
C ASN A 120 2.43 24.05 -5.52
N TYR A 121 3.59 23.44 -5.83
CA TYR A 121 4.82 23.54 -5.04
C TYR A 121 5.20 24.98 -4.68
N GLY A 122 5.06 25.93 -5.61
CA GLY A 122 5.41 27.33 -5.39
C GLY A 122 4.39 28.14 -4.57
N MET A 123 3.21 27.59 -4.29
CA MET A 123 2.14 28.27 -3.57
C MET A 123 2.12 27.97 -2.06
N GLN A 124 2.92 27.00 -1.60
CA GLN A 124 3.04 26.66 -0.19
C GLN A 124 4.09 27.56 0.49
N ILE A 125 3.71 28.81 0.75
CA ILE A 125 4.63 29.85 1.23
C ILE A 125 4.76 29.93 2.76
N GLN A 126 4.00 29.13 3.51
CA GLN A 126 4.04 29.09 4.97
C GLN A 126 4.19 27.65 5.47
N PRO A 127 4.98 27.41 6.53
CA PRO A 127 5.03 26.11 7.19
C PRO A 127 3.72 25.81 7.96
N PRO A 128 3.38 24.52 8.16
CA PRO A 128 4.10 23.34 7.68
C PRO A 128 3.81 23.03 6.20
N TYR A 129 4.85 22.63 5.47
CA TYR A 129 4.72 22.14 4.09
C TYR A 129 3.84 20.89 4.06
N GLN A 130 2.85 20.88 3.16
CA GLN A 130 1.97 19.74 2.92
C GLN A 130 2.50 18.95 1.72
N PRO A 131 3.04 17.74 1.95
CA PRO A 131 3.47 16.89 0.85
C PRO A 131 2.26 16.34 0.08
N MET A 132 2.52 15.65 -1.03
CA MET A 132 1.47 14.96 -1.78
C MET A 132 0.71 13.97 -0.89
N THR A 133 -0.60 13.92 -1.05
CA THR A 133 -1.51 13.04 -0.32
C THR A 133 -2.36 12.20 -1.27
N ILE A 134 -2.93 11.13 -0.72
CA ILE A 134 -3.95 10.31 -1.36
C ILE A 134 -5.31 10.94 -1.04
N ARG A 135 -6.04 11.32 -2.07
CA ARG A 135 -7.40 11.87 -1.91
C ARG A 135 -8.45 10.79 -2.00
N SER A 136 -8.29 9.82 -2.92
CA SER A 136 -9.20 8.68 -3.02
C SER A 136 -8.55 7.51 -3.76
N GLY A 137 -9.12 6.32 -3.58
CA GLY A 137 -8.78 5.14 -4.37
C GLY A 137 -10.05 4.36 -4.69
N LYS A 138 -10.26 4.03 -5.96
CA LYS A 138 -11.37 3.17 -6.41
C LYS A 138 -10.77 1.95 -7.08
N LEU A 139 -10.79 0.81 -6.39
CA LEU A 139 -10.27 -0.46 -6.87
C LEU A 139 -11.38 -1.50 -6.89
N VAL A 140 -11.42 -2.30 -7.95
CA VAL A 140 -12.42 -3.37 -8.15
C VAL A 140 -11.69 -4.69 -8.29
N LYS A 141 -12.26 -5.75 -7.69
CA LYS A 141 -11.70 -7.11 -7.77
C LYS A 141 -11.66 -7.58 -9.23
N THR A 142 -10.61 -8.33 -9.57
CA THR A 142 -10.41 -8.91 -10.90
C THR A 142 -9.79 -10.30 -10.83
N ASN A 143 -10.03 -11.11 -11.86
CA ASN A 143 -9.42 -12.44 -12.02
C ASN A 143 -8.08 -12.41 -12.77
N LYS A 144 -7.63 -11.22 -13.22
CA LYS A 144 -6.33 -11.05 -13.87
C LYS A 144 -5.20 -11.14 -12.83
N SER A 145 -4.02 -11.57 -13.27
CA SER A 145 -2.81 -11.45 -12.44
C SER A 145 -2.48 -9.97 -12.18
N VAL A 146 -1.84 -9.65 -11.05
CA VAL A 146 -1.53 -8.27 -10.66
C VAL A 146 -0.77 -7.48 -11.74
N LYS A 147 0.14 -8.13 -12.48
CA LYS A 147 0.92 -7.50 -13.56
C LYS A 147 0.06 -7.17 -14.78
N GLN A 148 -0.98 -7.96 -15.05
CA GLN A 148 -1.89 -7.79 -16.20
C GLN A 148 -3.13 -6.95 -15.87
N ALA A 149 -3.35 -6.69 -14.58
CA ALA A 149 -4.54 -6.03 -14.07
C ALA A 149 -4.44 -4.50 -14.09
N VAL A 150 -3.24 -3.92 -14.19
CA VAL A 150 -3.05 -2.47 -14.19
C VAL A 150 -3.84 -1.83 -15.34
N PRO A 151 -4.78 -0.91 -15.06
CA PRO A 151 -5.52 -0.23 -16.11
C PRO A 151 -4.61 0.60 -17.01
N LYS A 152 -4.92 0.69 -18.31
CA LYS A 152 -4.15 1.53 -19.25
C LYS A 152 -4.32 3.02 -18.97
N THR A 153 -5.50 3.41 -18.53
CA THR A 153 -5.87 4.79 -18.20
C THR A 153 -6.77 4.78 -16.97
N CYS A 154 -6.76 5.90 -16.24
CA CYS A 154 -7.84 6.21 -15.32
C CYS A 154 -8.95 6.89 -16.10
N GLN A 155 -10.07 6.20 -16.27
CA GLN A 155 -11.29 6.84 -16.76
C GLN A 155 -11.89 7.70 -15.63
N PRO A 156 -12.46 8.87 -15.94
CA PRO A 156 -13.25 9.64 -14.97
C PRO A 156 -14.47 8.85 -14.46
#